data_AF-A0AAE5S2H0-F1
#
_entry.id   AF-A0AAE5S2H0-F1
#
_cell.length_a   1.000
_cell.length_b   1.000
_cell.length_c   1.000
_cell.angle_alpha   90.00
_cell.angle_beta   90.00
_cell.angle_gamma   90.00
#
_symmetry.space_group_name_H-M   'P 1'
#
loop_
_entity.id
_entity.type
_entity.pdbx_description
1 polymer ?
#
loop_
_entity_poly.entity_id
_entity_poly.type
_entity_poly.pdbx_seq_one_letter_code
_entity_poly.pdbx_strand_id
1 'polypeptide(L)'
;MPFSQKQYNSDLTTTTFGPLEKYVAANDNREGQWIPDCNNPASRGVFVPAEPPRTGDFMQTYTGRQYWPCDPRPHEVFIEDIAHSLSLQCRYAGHCLRFYSVAEHSVLIARSLAAIHAPEVALAGLLHDAPEAYCVDIPRPLKPYLTNYKDIEQKNWLAIAARFQIDRELPDEVHDSDNRIIADELVNLVPMPWHARHNNPLGVRLRYWSPEKAEREFMATFDALMAGRAA
;
A
#
# COMPACT_ATOMS: atom_id res chain seq x y z
N MET A 1 -14.99 -1.28 -38.68
CA MET A 1 -14.58 -2.67 -38.39
C MET A 1 -14.72 -2.87 -36.88
N PRO A 2 -15.74 -3.60 -36.39
CA PRO A 2 -15.88 -3.85 -34.96
C PRO A 2 -14.78 -4.83 -34.53
N PHE A 3 -14.07 -4.52 -33.45
CA PHE A 3 -13.12 -5.44 -32.83
C PHE A 3 -13.90 -6.65 -32.31
N SER A 4 -13.67 -7.80 -32.94
CA SER A 4 -14.09 -9.10 -32.42
C SER A 4 -13.48 -9.28 -31.03
N GLN A 5 -14.33 -9.33 -30.01
CA GLN A 5 -13.95 -9.86 -28.70
C GLN A 5 -13.50 -11.30 -28.94
N LYS A 6 -12.17 -11.53 -28.98
CA LYS A 6 -11.65 -12.88 -28.98
C LYS A 6 -12.11 -13.52 -27.68
N GLN A 7 -13.01 -14.49 -27.81
CA GLN A 7 -13.37 -15.43 -26.75
C GLN A 7 -12.05 -16.06 -26.27
N TYR A 8 -11.61 -15.73 -25.06
CA TYR A 8 -10.46 -16.38 -24.46
C TYR A 8 -10.81 -17.85 -24.29
N ASN A 9 -10.00 -18.72 -24.90
CA ASN A 9 -10.17 -20.16 -24.77
C ASN A 9 -9.88 -20.53 -23.30
N SER A 10 -10.93 -20.88 -22.54
CA SER A 10 -10.86 -21.20 -21.11
C SER A 10 -9.88 -22.34 -20.77
N ASP A 11 -9.53 -23.16 -21.76
CA ASP A 11 -8.51 -24.20 -21.62
C ASP A 11 -7.08 -23.65 -21.54
N LEU A 12 -6.79 -22.50 -22.18
CA LEU A 12 -5.44 -21.92 -22.18
C LEU A 12 -5.08 -21.21 -20.86
N THR A 13 -6.08 -20.62 -20.17
CA THR A 13 -5.86 -19.96 -18.87
C THR A 13 -5.49 -20.98 -17.78
N THR A 14 -6.16 -22.12 -17.78
CA THR A 14 -5.96 -23.20 -16.80
C THR A 14 -4.64 -23.96 -17.04
N THR A 15 -4.21 -24.09 -18.30
CA THR A 15 -2.96 -24.79 -18.64
C THR A 15 -1.71 -23.93 -18.45
N THR A 16 -1.80 -22.61 -18.63
CA THR A 16 -0.63 -21.71 -18.50
C THR A 16 -0.36 -21.29 -17.06
N PHE A 17 -1.41 -20.95 -16.30
CA PHE A 17 -1.28 -20.43 -14.95
C PHE A 17 -1.90 -21.34 -13.89
N GLY A 18 -2.34 -22.54 -14.24
CA GLY A 18 -3.07 -23.43 -13.33
C GLY A 18 -4.46 -22.90 -12.97
N PRO A 19 -5.32 -23.73 -12.35
CA PRO A 19 -6.59 -23.25 -11.84
C PRO A 19 -6.36 -22.20 -10.74
N LEU A 20 -7.24 -21.21 -10.64
CA LEU A 20 -7.22 -20.21 -9.55
C LEU A 20 -7.25 -20.86 -8.17
N GLU A 21 -7.79 -22.07 -8.08
CA GLU A 21 -7.81 -22.90 -6.87
C GLU A 21 -6.41 -23.29 -6.37
N LYS A 22 -5.33 -23.18 -7.16
CA LYS A 22 -3.97 -23.47 -6.68
C LYS A 22 -3.45 -22.43 -5.65
N TYR A 23 -4.09 -21.26 -5.59
CA TYR A 23 -3.83 -20.24 -4.58
C TYR A 23 -4.65 -20.56 -3.32
N VAL A 24 -4.53 -21.80 -2.79
CA VAL A 24 -5.24 -22.22 -1.58
C VAL A 24 -4.61 -21.55 -0.37
N ALA A 25 -5.46 -20.88 0.38
CA ALA A 25 -5.17 -20.13 1.58
C ALA A 25 -4.90 -21.01 2.82
N ALA A 26 -3.94 -20.62 3.67
CA ALA A 26 -3.73 -21.11 5.02
C ALA A 26 -4.52 -20.28 6.05
N ASN A 27 -5.86 -20.28 5.98
CA ASN A 27 -6.63 -19.56 7.00
C ASN A 27 -6.51 -20.25 8.38
N ASP A 28 -6.20 -19.48 9.44
CA ASP A 28 -6.03 -20.03 10.78
C ASP A 28 -7.08 -19.51 11.77
N ASN A 29 -8.30 -19.22 11.31
CA ASN A 29 -9.43 -18.78 12.16
C ASN A 29 -9.45 -19.54 13.50
N ARG A 30 -8.95 -18.91 14.57
CA ARG A 30 -8.80 -19.56 15.88
C ARG A 30 -10.10 -19.39 16.67
N GLU A 31 -10.57 -20.49 17.22
CA GLU A 31 -11.65 -20.45 18.21
C GLU A 31 -11.16 -19.75 19.49
N GLY A 32 -12.08 -19.10 20.20
CA GLY A 32 -11.79 -18.43 21.46
C GLY A 32 -11.30 -19.43 22.49
N GLN A 33 -10.22 -19.12 23.19
CA GLN A 33 -9.55 -20.05 24.08
C GLN A 33 -9.37 -19.47 25.48
N TRP A 34 -9.45 -20.36 26.47
CA TRP A 34 -9.09 -20.06 27.84
C TRP A 34 -7.58 -20.23 28.00
N ILE A 35 -6.90 -19.14 28.39
CA ILE A 35 -5.47 -19.18 28.72
C ILE A 35 -5.35 -19.35 30.24
N PRO A 36 -4.83 -20.49 30.74
CA PRO A 36 -4.63 -20.71 32.16
C PRO A 36 -3.65 -19.70 32.75
N ASP A 37 -3.93 -19.19 33.96
CA ASP A 37 -2.96 -18.40 34.70
C ASP A 37 -1.89 -19.32 35.30
N CYS A 38 -0.70 -19.30 34.72
CA CYS A 38 0.42 -20.12 35.17
C CYS A 38 0.97 -19.71 36.56
N ASN A 39 0.63 -18.52 37.06
CA ASN A 39 1.05 -18.02 38.38
C ASN A 39 -0.02 -18.22 39.46
N ASN A 40 -1.27 -18.47 39.06
CA ASN A 40 -2.36 -18.81 39.96
C ASN A 40 -3.26 -19.90 39.36
N PRO A 41 -2.92 -21.19 39.55
CA PRO A 41 -3.67 -22.31 38.99
C PRO A 41 -5.10 -22.46 39.55
N ALA A 42 -5.46 -21.72 40.61
CA ALA A 42 -6.83 -21.66 41.12
C ALA A 42 -7.70 -20.60 40.42
N SER A 43 -7.11 -19.72 39.59
CA SER A 43 -7.87 -18.77 38.78
C SER A 43 -8.47 -19.46 37.56
N ARG A 44 -9.61 -18.95 37.05
CA ARG A 44 -10.24 -19.46 35.82
C ARG A 44 -9.42 -19.21 34.54
N GLY A 45 -8.24 -18.58 34.66
CA GLY A 45 -7.50 -18.08 33.51
C GLY A 45 -8.16 -16.87 32.87
N VAL A 46 -7.57 -16.37 31.78
CA VAL A 46 -8.13 -15.27 30.98
C VAL A 46 -8.79 -15.88 29.74
N PHE A 47 -10.08 -15.60 29.54
CA PHE A 47 -10.73 -15.93 28.28
C PHE A 47 -10.32 -14.91 27.23
N VAL A 48 -9.71 -15.40 26.15
CA VAL A 48 -9.45 -14.61 24.96
C VAL A 48 -10.57 -14.92 23.97
N PRO A 49 -11.51 -13.97 23.72
CA PRO A 49 -12.61 -14.22 22.80
C PRO A 49 -12.06 -14.48 21.39
N ALA A 50 -12.76 -15.32 20.64
CA ALA A 50 -12.48 -15.50 19.21
C ALA A 50 -12.62 -14.13 18.53
N GLU A 51 -11.62 -13.73 17.76
CA GLU A 51 -11.83 -12.63 16.84
C GLU A 51 -12.88 -13.02 15.78
N PRO A 52 -13.61 -12.05 15.20
CA PRO A 52 -14.52 -12.35 14.11
C PRO A 52 -13.80 -13.12 12.99
N PRO A 53 -14.46 -14.11 12.37
CA PRO A 53 -13.88 -14.88 11.28
C PRO A 53 -13.30 -13.98 10.20
N ARG A 54 -12.10 -14.31 9.71
CA ARG A 54 -11.40 -13.54 8.67
C ARG A 54 -11.98 -13.83 7.29
N THR A 55 -11.95 -12.82 6.42
CA THR A 55 -12.20 -12.99 4.98
C THR A 55 -10.88 -13.04 4.21
N GLY A 56 -10.72 -14.05 3.36
CA GLY A 56 -9.46 -14.29 2.63
C GLY A 56 -8.38 -14.89 3.52
N ASP A 57 -7.14 -14.83 3.04
CA ASP A 57 -5.98 -15.39 3.73
C ASP A 57 -4.97 -14.34 4.18
N PHE A 58 -4.06 -14.77 5.06
CA PHE A 58 -2.92 -13.94 5.41
C PHE A 58 -1.78 -14.04 4.39
N MET A 59 -1.01 -12.97 4.31
CA MET A 59 0.35 -12.96 3.79
C MET A 59 1.34 -12.74 4.95
N GLN A 60 2.57 -13.19 4.77
CA GLN A 60 3.65 -12.87 5.69
C GLN A 60 4.22 -11.48 5.34
N THR A 61 4.34 -10.60 6.33
CA THR A 61 4.98 -9.29 6.17
C THR A 61 6.50 -9.36 6.42
N TYR A 62 7.21 -8.27 6.13
CA TYR A 62 8.66 -8.16 6.31
C TYR A 62 9.12 -8.54 7.72
N THR A 63 8.38 -8.09 8.72
CA THR A 63 8.66 -8.37 10.14
C THR A 63 8.22 -9.77 10.59
N GLY A 64 7.76 -10.61 9.66
CA GLY A 64 7.34 -11.99 9.92
C GLY A 64 5.94 -12.11 10.49
N ARG A 65 5.12 -11.06 10.43
CA ARG A 65 3.74 -11.04 10.93
C ARG A 65 2.76 -11.54 9.87
N GLN A 66 1.57 -11.93 10.31
CA GLN A 66 0.44 -12.22 9.43
C GLN A 66 -0.32 -10.93 9.13
N TYR A 67 -0.76 -10.75 7.89
CA TYR A 67 -1.60 -9.64 7.46
C TYR A 67 -2.66 -10.13 6.47
N TRP A 68 -3.92 -9.74 6.61
CA TRP A 68 -5.02 -10.15 5.73
C TRP A 68 -5.44 -9.00 4.81
N PRO A 69 -4.99 -8.93 3.54
CA PRO A 69 -5.34 -7.82 2.65
C PRO A 69 -6.84 -7.71 2.35
N CYS A 70 -7.58 -8.82 2.44
CA CYS A 70 -9.03 -8.85 2.21
C CYS A 70 -9.88 -8.50 3.46
N ASP A 71 -9.27 -8.54 4.65
CA ASP A 71 -9.88 -8.19 5.95
C ASP A 71 -8.85 -7.47 6.85
N PRO A 72 -8.35 -6.29 6.43
CA PRO A 72 -7.28 -5.59 7.13
C PRO A 72 -7.80 -4.98 8.42
N ARG A 73 -7.04 -5.12 9.51
CA ARG A 73 -7.37 -4.53 10.81
C ARG A 73 -6.32 -3.51 11.23
N PRO A 74 -6.72 -2.36 11.82
CA PRO A 74 -5.78 -1.29 12.14
C PRO A 74 -4.61 -1.76 13.00
N HIS A 75 -4.85 -2.58 14.03
CA HIS A 75 -3.82 -3.01 14.97
C HIS A 75 -2.77 -3.98 14.37
N GLU A 76 -3.01 -4.49 13.15
CA GLU A 76 -2.10 -5.35 12.39
C GLU A 76 -1.26 -4.57 11.36
N VAL A 77 -1.51 -3.27 11.24
CA VAL A 77 -0.77 -2.37 10.37
C VAL A 77 0.45 -1.84 11.13
N PHE A 78 1.63 -2.12 10.59
CA PHE A 78 2.93 -1.69 11.13
C PHE A 78 3.67 -0.87 10.07
N ILE A 79 4.21 0.28 10.48
CA ILE A 79 4.84 1.24 9.57
C ILE A 79 6.12 0.67 8.95
N GLU A 80 6.83 -0.19 9.68
CA GLU A 80 8.06 -0.85 9.24
C GLU A 80 7.79 -1.79 8.07
N ASP A 81 6.67 -2.51 8.09
CA ASP A 81 6.26 -3.39 6.99
C ASP A 81 5.89 -2.59 5.73
N ILE A 82 5.21 -1.45 5.90
CA ILE A 82 4.86 -0.53 4.81
C ILE A 82 6.12 0.07 4.20
N ALA A 83 6.97 0.69 5.02
CA ALA A 83 8.19 1.35 4.57
C ALA A 83 9.10 0.38 3.82
N HIS A 84 9.28 -0.83 4.36
CA HIS A 84 10.10 -1.85 3.73
C HIS A 84 9.52 -2.30 2.37
N SER A 85 8.23 -2.69 2.34
CA SER A 85 7.58 -3.15 1.11
C SER A 85 7.63 -2.08 0.01
N LEU A 86 7.20 -0.85 0.33
CA LEU A 86 7.19 0.26 -0.64
C LEU A 86 8.59 0.66 -1.12
N SER A 87 9.63 0.44 -0.31
CA SER A 87 11.01 0.73 -0.71
C SER A 87 11.55 -0.22 -1.79
N LEU A 88 10.99 -1.43 -1.86
CA LEU A 88 11.36 -2.48 -2.81
C LEU A 88 10.46 -2.50 -4.06
N GLN A 89 9.26 -1.91 -3.98
CA GLN A 89 8.34 -1.83 -5.11
C GLN A 89 8.73 -0.71 -6.06
N CYS A 90 9.02 -1.07 -7.32
CA CYS A 90 9.36 -0.12 -8.38
C CYS A 90 8.10 0.41 -9.06
N ARG A 91 7.98 1.73 -9.19
CA ARG A 91 6.87 2.35 -9.91
C ARG A 91 6.89 2.00 -11.39
N TYR A 92 5.74 2.23 -12.04
CA TYR A 92 5.54 1.97 -13.47
C TYR A 92 5.76 0.50 -13.84
N ALA A 93 5.49 -0.41 -12.91
CA ALA A 93 5.79 -1.84 -13.02
C ALA A 93 7.25 -2.12 -13.47
N GLY A 94 8.19 -1.28 -13.05
CA GLY A 94 9.61 -1.42 -13.38
C GLY A 94 10.01 -0.95 -14.78
N HIS A 95 9.12 -0.36 -15.58
CA HIS A 95 9.43 0.16 -16.92
C HIS A 95 10.10 1.56 -16.90
N CYS A 96 10.80 1.87 -15.81
CA CYS A 96 11.58 3.08 -15.65
C CYS A 96 13.00 2.93 -16.21
N LEU A 97 13.63 4.05 -16.59
CA LEU A 97 15.05 4.09 -16.98
C LEU A 97 15.99 3.75 -15.82
N ARG A 98 15.61 4.15 -14.60
CA ARG A 98 16.30 3.88 -13.35
C ARG A 98 15.29 3.44 -12.29
N PHE A 99 15.75 2.61 -11.34
CA PHE A 99 14.93 2.21 -10.20
C PHE A 99 14.38 3.44 -9.47
N TYR A 100 13.08 3.44 -9.24
CA TYR A 100 12.35 4.50 -8.58
C TYR A 100 11.20 3.86 -7.80
N SER A 101 11.30 3.90 -6.47
CA SER A 101 10.38 3.15 -5.60
C SER A 101 9.12 3.93 -5.25
N VAL A 102 8.07 3.22 -4.86
CA VAL A 102 6.84 3.82 -4.31
C VAL A 102 7.15 4.63 -3.04
N ALA A 103 8.10 4.18 -2.22
CA ALA A 103 8.56 4.93 -1.05
C ALA A 103 9.19 6.28 -1.42
N GLU A 104 10.04 6.34 -2.46
CA GLU A 104 10.63 7.61 -2.89
C GLU A 104 9.55 8.59 -3.39
N HIS A 105 8.62 8.11 -4.20
CA HIS A 105 7.45 8.87 -4.66
C HIS A 105 6.67 9.47 -3.49
N SER A 106 6.30 8.64 -2.51
CA SER A 106 5.54 9.05 -1.34
C SER A 106 6.29 10.08 -0.48
N VAL A 107 7.60 9.92 -0.30
CA VAL A 107 8.43 10.87 0.46
C VAL A 107 8.55 12.21 -0.26
N LEU A 108 8.68 12.23 -1.59
CA LEU A 108 8.75 13.47 -2.36
C LEU A 108 7.44 14.27 -2.28
N ILE A 109 6.29 13.59 -2.36
CA ILE A 109 4.97 14.21 -2.12
C ILE A 109 4.88 14.77 -0.71
N ALA A 110 5.15 13.95 0.31
CA ALA A 110 5.05 14.34 1.71
C ALA A 110 5.91 15.57 2.05
N ARG A 111 7.14 15.63 1.53
CA ARG A 111 8.05 16.77 1.74
C ARG A 111 7.59 18.03 1.04
N SER A 112 7.00 17.91 -0.15
CA SER A 112 6.40 19.04 -0.86
C SER A 112 5.21 19.60 -0.07
N LEU A 113 4.32 18.71 0.40
CA LEU A 113 3.15 19.08 1.20
C LEU A 113 3.55 19.71 2.54
N ALA A 114 4.55 19.14 3.25
CA ALA A 114 5.00 19.64 4.55
C ALA A 114 5.58 21.07 4.49
N ALA A 115 6.00 21.54 3.31
CA ALA A 115 6.49 22.91 3.14
C ALA A 115 5.37 23.96 3.10
N ILE A 116 4.11 23.53 2.88
CA ILE A 116 2.98 24.43 2.55
C ILE A 116 1.76 24.16 3.46
N HIS A 117 1.57 22.92 3.90
CA HIS A 117 0.39 22.44 4.62
C HIS A 117 0.72 21.90 6.01
N ALA A 118 -0.33 21.61 6.79
CA ALA A 118 -0.20 21.03 8.12
C ALA A 118 0.42 19.61 8.08
N PRO A 119 1.08 19.17 9.18
CA PRO A 119 1.68 17.84 9.26
C PRO A 119 0.72 16.68 8.93
N GLU A 120 -0.56 16.83 9.22
CA GLU A 120 -1.61 15.83 8.93
C GLU A 120 -1.80 15.63 7.43
N VAL A 121 -1.80 16.71 6.64
CA VAL A 121 -1.92 16.64 5.17
C VAL A 121 -0.68 16.00 4.57
N ALA A 122 0.50 16.36 5.07
CA ALA A 122 1.75 15.76 4.63
C ALA A 122 1.87 14.28 5.03
N LEU A 123 1.35 13.88 6.20
CA LEU A 123 1.29 12.49 6.64
C LEU A 123 0.33 11.67 5.77
N ALA A 124 -0.84 12.23 5.43
CA ALA A 124 -1.74 11.63 4.46
C ALA A 124 -1.05 11.46 3.10
N GLY A 125 -0.29 12.45 2.65
CA GLY A 125 0.55 12.37 1.45
C GLY A 125 1.67 11.32 1.53
N LEU A 126 2.26 11.08 2.70
CA LEU A 126 3.26 10.00 2.87
C LEU A 126 2.62 8.61 2.76
N LEU A 127 1.38 8.46 3.21
CA LEU A 127 0.70 7.18 3.36
C LEU A 127 -0.37 6.90 2.29
N HIS A 128 -0.56 7.78 1.31
CA HIS A 128 -1.60 7.63 0.29
C HIS A 128 -1.46 6.32 -0.51
N ASP A 129 -0.24 5.95 -0.88
CA ASP A 129 0.10 4.68 -1.56
C ASP A 129 0.43 3.54 -0.57
N ALA A 130 0.25 3.72 0.74
CA ALA A 130 0.48 2.66 1.73
C ALA A 130 -0.32 1.36 1.49
N PRO A 131 -1.57 1.37 0.94
CA PRO A 131 -2.25 0.15 0.54
C PRO A 131 -1.44 -0.74 -0.42
N GLU A 132 -0.57 -0.15 -1.26
CA GLU A 132 0.27 -0.88 -2.22
C GLU A 132 1.30 -1.78 -1.52
N ALA A 133 1.63 -1.53 -0.25
CA ALA A 133 2.47 -2.43 0.54
C ALA A 133 1.90 -3.85 0.63
N TYR A 134 0.57 -3.99 0.55
CA TYR A 134 -0.17 -5.23 0.66
C TYR A 134 -0.89 -5.61 -0.65
N CYS A 135 -1.22 -4.63 -1.49
CA CYS A 135 -1.98 -4.81 -2.73
C CYS A 135 -1.13 -4.70 -4.01
N VAL A 136 0.14 -4.27 -3.89
CA VAL A 136 1.09 -3.97 -4.99
C VAL A 136 0.69 -2.72 -5.80
N ASP A 137 1.68 -1.95 -6.26
CA ASP A 137 1.48 -0.91 -7.29
C ASP A 137 1.01 -1.54 -8.61
N ILE A 138 -0.31 -1.53 -8.83
CA ILE A 138 -0.91 -1.98 -10.07
C ILE A 138 -0.96 -0.83 -11.08
N PRO A 139 -0.36 -0.98 -12.28
CA PRO A 139 -0.44 0.03 -13.32
C PRO A 139 -1.87 0.49 -13.61
N ARG A 140 -2.07 1.81 -13.63
CA ARG A 140 -3.37 2.46 -13.82
C ARG A 140 -4.22 1.87 -14.96
N PRO A 141 -3.68 1.47 -16.14
CA PRO A 141 -4.49 0.85 -17.19
C PRO A 141 -5.13 -0.50 -16.83
N LEU A 142 -4.59 -1.23 -15.85
CA LEU A 142 -5.14 -2.52 -15.41
C LEU A 142 -6.26 -2.37 -14.38
N LYS A 143 -6.20 -1.33 -13.52
CA LYS A 143 -7.15 -1.15 -12.40
C LYS A 143 -8.65 -1.27 -12.81
N PRO A 144 -9.13 -0.71 -13.94
CA PRO A 144 -10.55 -0.83 -14.35
C PRO A 144 -11.02 -2.26 -14.64
N TYR A 145 -10.09 -3.20 -14.87
CA TYR A 145 -10.39 -4.59 -15.19
C TYR A 145 -10.32 -5.51 -13.96
N LEU A 146 -9.98 -4.99 -12.78
CA LEU A 146 -9.88 -5.72 -11.53
C LEU A 146 -11.11 -5.43 -10.65
N THR A 147 -12.16 -6.22 -10.81
CA THR A 147 -13.52 -5.93 -10.32
C THR A 147 -13.68 -5.77 -8.81
N ASN A 148 -12.78 -6.32 -8.00
CA ASN A 148 -12.78 -6.20 -6.53
C ASN A 148 -11.57 -5.44 -5.97
N TYR A 149 -10.63 -5.03 -6.80
CA TYR A 149 -9.37 -4.45 -6.35
C TYR A 149 -9.58 -3.11 -5.65
N LYS A 150 -10.43 -2.23 -6.20
CA LYS A 150 -10.71 -0.92 -5.61
C LYS A 150 -11.28 -1.03 -4.19
N ASP A 151 -12.16 -1.99 -3.95
CA ASP A 151 -12.75 -2.21 -2.63
C ASP A 151 -11.72 -2.77 -1.64
N ILE A 152 -10.82 -3.63 -2.09
CA ILE A 152 -9.70 -4.16 -1.29
C ILE A 152 -8.74 -3.02 -0.93
N GLU A 153 -8.31 -2.21 -1.90
CA GLU A 153 -7.44 -1.04 -1.72
C GLU A 153 -8.06 -0.06 -0.71
N GLN A 154 -9.37 0.23 -0.86
CA GLN A 154 -10.12 1.09 0.07
C GLN A 154 -10.15 0.53 1.50
N LYS A 155 -10.37 -0.78 1.69
CA LYS A 155 -10.36 -1.40 3.03
C LYS A 155 -8.99 -1.28 3.69
N ASN A 156 -7.91 -1.50 2.93
CA ASN A 156 -6.55 -1.35 3.42
C ASN A 156 -6.29 0.11 3.83
N TRP A 157 -6.69 1.07 2.99
CA TRP A 157 -6.61 2.49 3.32
C TRP A 157 -7.34 2.81 4.63
N LEU A 158 -8.58 2.34 4.82
CA LEU A 158 -9.34 2.61 6.05
C LEU A 158 -8.66 2.03 7.30
N ALA A 159 -8.06 0.84 7.20
CA ALA A 159 -7.30 0.24 8.30
C ALA A 159 -6.04 1.05 8.62
N ILE A 160 -5.30 1.47 7.59
CA ILE A 160 -4.09 2.30 7.70
C ILE A 160 -4.43 3.68 8.29
N ALA A 161 -5.45 4.36 7.76
CA ALA A 161 -5.92 5.65 8.24
C ALA A 161 -6.33 5.57 9.72
N ALA A 162 -7.08 4.53 10.11
CA ALA A 162 -7.44 4.31 11.50
C ALA A 162 -6.21 4.04 12.40
N ARG A 163 -5.22 3.26 11.91
CA ARG A 163 -4.00 2.93 12.66
C ARG A 163 -3.14 4.15 12.96
N PHE A 164 -3.06 5.09 12.02
CA PHE A 164 -2.24 6.29 12.11
C PHE A 164 -3.06 7.55 12.40
N GLN A 165 -4.34 7.41 12.75
CA GLN A 165 -5.25 8.52 13.09
C GLN A 165 -5.29 9.60 12.00
N ILE A 166 -5.44 9.18 10.74
CA ILE A 166 -5.64 10.04 9.57
C ILE A 166 -7.12 10.01 9.21
N ASP A 167 -7.62 11.08 8.61
CA ASP A 167 -8.97 11.11 8.07
C ASP A 167 -9.20 10.02 7.02
N ARG A 168 -10.44 9.53 6.96
CA ARG A 168 -10.84 8.46 6.04
C ARG A 168 -10.83 8.92 4.58
N GLU A 169 -11.05 10.20 4.36
CA GLU A 169 -11.00 10.85 3.05
C GLU A 169 -9.63 11.51 2.91
N LEU A 170 -8.96 11.23 1.80
CA LEU A 170 -7.69 11.88 1.50
C LEU A 170 -7.94 13.36 1.17
N PRO A 171 -7.12 14.29 1.67
CA PRO A 171 -7.21 15.70 1.30
C PRO A 171 -7.01 15.90 -0.21
N ASP A 172 -7.72 16.88 -0.78
CA ASP A 172 -7.61 17.21 -2.22
C ASP A 172 -6.17 17.59 -2.60
N GLU A 173 -5.41 18.18 -1.68
CA GLU A 173 -4.00 18.54 -1.89
C GLU A 173 -3.10 17.32 -2.13
N VAL A 174 -3.44 16.17 -1.54
CA VAL A 174 -2.73 14.91 -1.77
C VAL A 174 -3.02 14.42 -3.18
N HIS A 175 -4.28 14.45 -3.61
CA HIS A 175 -4.68 14.09 -4.97
C HIS A 175 -4.09 15.02 -6.04
N ASP A 176 -4.01 16.33 -5.78
CA ASP A 176 -3.33 17.28 -6.66
C ASP A 176 -1.83 16.93 -6.77
N SER A 177 -1.18 16.69 -5.63
CA SER A 177 0.26 16.39 -5.58
C SER A 177 0.62 15.08 -6.30
N ASP A 178 -0.14 14.00 -6.09
CA ASP A 178 0.05 12.71 -6.78
C ASP A 178 -0.14 12.85 -8.31
N ASN A 179 -1.10 13.66 -8.76
CA ASN A 179 -1.26 13.88 -10.20
C ASN A 179 -0.15 14.74 -10.81
N ARG A 180 0.37 15.72 -10.07
CA ARG A 180 1.39 16.67 -10.54
C ARG A 180 2.79 16.08 -10.54
N ILE A 181 3.14 15.24 -9.57
CA ILE A 181 4.46 14.60 -9.51
C ILE A 181 4.73 13.72 -10.73
N ILE A 182 3.68 13.19 -11.40
CA ILE A 182 3.84 12.44 -12.66
C ILE A 182 4.69 13.24 -13.66
N ALA A 183 4.48 14.56 -13.79
CA ALA A 183 5.24 15.40 -14.72
C ALA A 183 6.75 15.42 -14.40
N ASP A 184 7.10 15.40 -13.10
CA ASP A 184 8.49 15.32 -12.65
C ASP A 184 9.08 13.92 -12.90
N GLU A 185 8.26 12.88 -12.77
CA GLU A 185 8.65 11.47 -12.95
C GLU A 185 8.90 11.08 -14.41
N LEU A 186 8.27 11.78 -15.37
CA LEU A 186 8.44 11.51 -16.80
C LEU A 186 9.89 11.58 -17.29
N VAL A 187 10.77 12.29 -16.58
CA VAL A 187 12.21 12.30 -16.86
C VAL A 187 12.85 10.91 -16.76
N ASN A 188 12.21 9.99 -16.03
CA ASN A 188 12.63 8.61 -15.85
C ASN A 188 11.96 7.64 -16.83
N LEU A 189 11.26 8.13 -17.85
CA LEU A 189 10.60 7.32 -18.89
C LEU A 189 11.07 7.74 -20.28
N VAL A 190 11.03 6.79 -21.22
CA VAL A 190 11.25 7.11 -22.65
C VAL A 190 10.08 7.97 -23.14
N PRO A 191 10.33 9.11 -23.83
CA PRO A 191 9.26 10.01 -24.25
C PRO A 191 8.15 9.35 -25.08
N MET A 192 6.90 9.65 -24.73
CA MET A 192 5.71 9.23 -25.47
C MET A 192 4.70 10.38 -25.62
N PRO A 193 3.79 10.36 -26.61
CA PRO A 193 2.83 11.45 -26.83
C PRO A 193 1.93 11.79 -25.63
N TRP A 194 1.59 10.82 -24.77
CA TRP A 194 0.74 11.06 -23.61
C TRP A 194 1.39 11.95 -22.54
N HIS A 195 2.73 12.06 -22.55
CA HIS A 195 3.50 12.90 -21.64
C HIS A 195 3.07 14.37 -21.69
N ALA A 196 2.60 14.83 -22.85
CA ALA A 196 2.13 16.21 -23.05
C ALA A 196 0.94 16.60 -22.17
N ARG A 197 0.22 15.64 -21.58
CA ARG A 197 -0.89 15.88 -20.65
C ARG A 197 -0.44 16.33 -19.26
N HIS A 198 0.83 16.12 -18.92
CA HIS A 198 1.40 16.43 -17.60
C HIS A 198 2.34 17.64 -17.72
N ASN A 199 1.76 18.84 -17.72
CA ASN A 199 2.48 20.11 -17.93
C ASN A 199 2.59 20.99 -16.67
N ASN A 200 2.04 20.55 -15.55
CA ASN A 200 2.05 21.26 -14.27
C ASN A 200 2.80 20.43 -13.22
N PRO A 201 4.15 20.50 -13.17
CA PRO A 201 4.93 19.71 -12.24
C PRO A 201 4.69 20.09 -10.78
N LEU A 202 4.97 19.14 -9.88
CA LEU A 202 5.05 19.41 -8.45
C LEU A 202 6.33 20.22 -8.14
N GLY A 203 7.37 20.05 -8.97
CA GLY A 203 8.64 20.76 -8.86
C GLY A 203 9.68 20.00 -8.04
N VAL A 204 9.49 18.68 -7.90
CA VAL A 204 10.41 17.81 -7.16
C VAL A 204 11.48 17.22 -8.07
N ARG A 205 12.60 16.81 -7.48
CA ARG A 205 13.68 16.13 -8.19
C ARG A 205 13.82 14.69 -7.71
N LEU A 206 13.68 13.75 -8.64
CA LEU A 206 13.94 12.33 -8.42
C LEU A 206 15.40 12.13 -7.98
N ARG A 207 15.56 11.33 -6.94
CA ARG A 207 16.83 11.01 -6.28
C ARG A 207 17.35 9.63 -6.69
N TYR A 208 16.48 8.71 -7.07
CA TYR A 208 16.80 7.32 -7.39
C TYR A 208 17.51 6.63 -6.23
N TRP A 209 16.86 6.66 -5.07
CA TRP A 209 17.39 6.04 -3.86
C TRP A 209 17.48 4.52 -4.04
N SER A 210 18.51 3.91 -3.42
CA SER A 210 18.49 2.46 -3.21
C SER A 210 17.31 2.11 -2.29
N PRO A 211 16.78 0.88 -2.33
CA PRO A 211 15.70 0.47 -1.43
C PRO A 211 15.99 0.80 0.04
N GLU A 212 17.20 0.50 0.52
CA GLU A 212 17.58 0.76 1.91
C GLU A 212 17.58 2.26 2.24
N LYS A 213 17.96 3.11 1.28
CA LYS A 213 17.89 4.57 1.46
C LYS A 213 16.45 5.05 1.42
N ALA A 214 15.63 4.55 0.50
CA ALA A 214 14.22 4.91 0.41
C ALA A 214 13.44 4.53 1.68
N GLU A 215 13.67 3.33 2.22
CA GLU A 215 13.09 2.87 3.50
C GLU A 215 13.47 3.81 4.65
N ARG A 216 14.75 4.16 4.78
CA ARG A 216 15.22 5.10 5.81
C ARG A 216 14.61 6.49 5.67
N GLU A 217 14.51 7.01 4.45
CA GLU A 217 13.93 8.33 4.20
C GLU A 217 12.42 8.33 4.45
N PHE A 218 11.74 7.23 4.16
CA PHE A 218 10.32 7.03 4.47
C PHE A 218 10.08 7.04 5.98
N MET A 219 10.81 6.19 6.73
CA MET A 219 10.72 6.14 8.19
C MET A 219 11.06 7.48 8.84
N ALA A 220 12.15 8.12 8.43
CA ALA A 220 12.52 9.43 8.98
C ALA A 220 11.48 10.52 8.70
N THR A 221 10.84 10.49 7.52
CA THR A 221 9.77 11.42 7.17
C THR A 221 8.50 11.13 7.98
N PHE A 222 8.16 9.85 8.17
CA PHE A 222 7.05 9.43 9.02
C PHE A 222 7.23 9.90 10.48
N ASP A 223 8.40 9.62 11.08
CA ASP A 223 8.70 10.01 12.46
C ASP A 223 8.64 11.53 12.65
N ALA A 224 9.18 12.30 11.69
CA ALA A 224 9.14 13.75 11.73
C ALA A 224 7.71 14.31 11.67
N LEU A 225 6.87 13.74 10.80
CA LEU A 225 5.47 14.16 10.66
C LEU A 225 4.63 13.76 11.88
N MET A 226 4.84 12.56 12.43
CA MET A 226 4.19 12.12 13.66
C MET A 226 4.58 12.97 14.87
N ALA A 227 5.86 13.32 14.99
CA ALA A 227 6.32 14.24 16.03
C ALA A 227 5.72 15.64 15.86
N GLY A 228 5.59 16.11 14.62
CA GLY A 228 4.97 17.41 14.30
C GLY A 228 3.49 17.51 14.66
N ARG A 229 2.75 16.39 14.70
CA ARG A 229 1.34 16.34 15.13
C ARG A 229 1.15 16.39 16.66
N ALA A 230 2.20 16.04 17.41
CA ALA A 230 2.17 16.04 18.86
C ALA A 230 2.57 17.40 19.47
N ALA A 231 3.04 18.34 18.64
CA ALA A 231 3.49 19.68 19.00
C ALA A 231 2.36 20.70 18.87
#